data_AF-A0A9E5L343-F1
#
_entry.id   AF-A0A9E5L343-F1
#
_cell.length_a   1.000
_cell.length_b   1.000
_cell.length_c   1.000
_cell.angle_alpha   90.00
_cell.angle_beta   90.00
_cell.angle_gamma   90.00
#
_symmetry.space_group_name_H-M   'P 1'
#
loop_
_entity.id
_entity.type
_entity.pdbx_description
1 polymer ?
#
loop_
_entity_poly.entity_id
_entity_poly.type
_entity_poly.pdbx_seq_one_letter_code
_entity_poly.pdbx_strand_id
1 'polypeptide(L)' 'MIYKNLSFPNGIILATGPTGSGKTTTLYACLDYVNTSEVNIITYEDPVENKMRGLNQAQIRADIGFTFASGLR' A
#
# COMPACT_ATOMS: atom_id res chain seq x y z
N MET A 1 17.46 6.90 -1.70
CA MET A 1 17.37 6.68 -0.23
C MET A 1 16.15 5.81 0.12
N ILE A 2 14.94 6.13 -0.33
CA ILE A 2 13.73 5.30 -0.10
C ILE A 2 13.84 3.89 -0.69
N TYR A 3 14.28 3.71 -1.94
CA TYR A 3 14.39 2.38 -2.55
C TYR A 3 15.31 1.40 -1.79
N LYS A 4 16.38 1.92 -1.16
CA LYS A 4 17.24 1.10 -0.31
C LYS A 4 16.50 0.59 0.93
N ASN A 5 15.57 1.38 1.47
CA ASN A 5 14.80 0.94 2.63
C ASN A 5 13.74 -0.10 2.26
N LEU A 6 13.26 -0.11 1.01
CA LEU A 6 12.30 -1.10 0.52
C LEU A 6 12.88 -2.52 0.39
N SER A 7 14.22 -2.67 0.36
CA SER A 7 14.86 -3.98 0.29
C SER A 7 15.02 -4.66 1.66
N PHE A 8 14.69 -3.98 2.75
CA PHE A 8 14.74 -4.62 4.07
C PHE A 8 13.55 -5.58 4.22
N PRO A 9 13.77 -6.77 4.81
CA PRO A 9 12.70 -7.77 4.93
C PRO A 9 11.57 -7.35 5.87
N ASN A 10 11.82 -6.42 6.79
CA ASN A 10 10.84 -5.94 7.76
C ASN A 10 11.07 -4.46 8.08
N GLY A 11 9.99 -3.72 8.32
CA GLY A 11 10.04 -2.31 8.73
C GLY A 11 8.73 -1.59 8.49
N ILE A 12 8.62 -0.36 8.99
CA ILE A 12 7.49 0.54 8.74
C ILE A 12 8.01 1.77 8.02
N ILE A 13 7.37 2.12 6.90
CA ILE A 13 7.62 3.35 6.16
C ILE A 13 6.35 4.21 6.22
N LEU A 14 6.49 5.45 6.67
CA LEU A 14 5.39 6.40 6.79
C LEU A 14 5.57 7.52 5.78
N ALA A 15 4.60 7.70 4.88
CA ALA A 15 4.50 8.87 4.01
C ALA A 15 3.56 9.89 4.66
N THR A 16 4.08 11.07 5.02
CA THR A 16 3.31 12.16 5.65
C THR A 16 3.34 13.43 4.80
N GLY A 17 2.38 14.31 5.03
CA GLY A 17 2.20 15.57 4.29
C GLY A 17 0.72 15.94 4.13
N PRO A 18 0.41 17.18 3.74
CA PRO A 18 -0.96 17.66 3.57
C PRO A 18 -1.69 16.94 2.42
N THR A 19 -3.00 17.16 2.31
CA THR A 19 -3.79 16.68 1.16
C THR A 19 -3.19 17.18 -0.15
N GLY A 20 -3.14 16.32 -1.17
CA GLY A 20 -2.58 16.67 -2.48
C GLY A 20 -1.04 16.62 -2.57
N SER A 21 -0.33 16.23 -1.51
CA SER A 21 1.14 16.17 -1.52
C SER A 21 1.75 14.95 -2.23
N GLY A 22 0.93 14.12 -2.91
CA GLY A 22 1.41 12.96 -3.66
C GLY A 22 1.78 11.73 -2.83
N LYS A 23 1.22 11.57 -1.61
CA LYS A 23 1.48 10.40 -0.75
C LYS A 23 1.10 9.09 -1.42
N THR A 24 -0.13 8.97 -1.93
CA THR A 24 -0.60 7.75 -2.60
C THR A 24 0.25 7.44 -3.83
N THR A 25 0.51 8.44 -4.68
CA THR A 25 1.38 8.30 -5.86
C THR A 25 2.78 7.81 -5.49
N THR A 26 3.36 8.33 -4.41
CA THR A 26 4.69 7.91 -3.94
C THR A 26 4.67 6.48 -3.42
N LEU A 27 3.66 6.09 -2.63
CA LEU A 27 3.51 4.72 -2.14
C LEU A 27 3.28 3.73 -3.29
N TYR A 28 2.44 4.08 -4.27
CA TYR A 28 2.21 3.24 -5.45
C TYR A 28 3.50 3.04 -6.26
N ALA A 29 4.32 4.08 -6.45
CA ALA A 29 5.63 3.93 -7.10
C ALA A 29 6.58 3.02 -6.30
N CYS A 30 6.52 3.06 -4.96
CA CYS A 30 7.29 2.14 -4.12
C CYS A 30 6.80 0.69 -4.24
N LEU A 31 5.47 0.49 -4.27
CA LEU A 31 4.86 -0.83 -4.45
C LEU A 31 5.19 -1.43 -5.81
N ASP A 32 5.13 -0.63 -6.88
CA ASP A 32 5.50 -1.07 -8.24
C ASP A 32 6.97 -1.48 -8.32
N TYR A 33 7.85 -0.75 -7.65
CA TYR A 33 9.28 -1.09 -7.58
C TYR A 33 9.56 -2.46 -6.93
N VAL A 34 8.76 -2.86 -5.93
CA VAL A 34 8.91 -4.17 -5.25
C VAL A 34 7.98 -5.25 -5.81
N ASN A 35 7.18 -4.94 -6.83
CA ASN A 35 6.22 -5.84 -7.46
C ASN A 35 6.91 -6.86 -8.37
N THR A 36 7.53 -7.86 -7.75
CA THR A 36 8.14 -9.00 -8.44
C THR A 36 7.35 -10.27 -8.13
N SER A 37 7.57 -11.34 -8.92
CA SER A 37 6.94 -12.64 -8.68
C SER A 37 7.36 -13.30 -7.35
N GLU A 38 8.39 -12.78 -6.69
CA GLU A 38 8.94 -13.32 -5.45
C GLU A 38 8.30 -12.68 -4.19
N VAL A 39 7.61 -11.55 -4.35
CA VAL A 39 7.04 -10.77 -3.24
C VAL A 39 5.52 -10.78 -3.32
N ASN A 40 4.85 -11.28 -2.28
CA ASN A 40 3.40 -11.18 -2.16
C ASN A 40 3.02 -9.85 -1.52
N ILE A 41 2.26 -9.02 -2.24
CA ILE A 41 1.87 -7.68 -1.82
C ILE A 41 0.36 -7.61 -1.63
N ILE A 42 -0.07 -7.14 -0.45
CA ILE A 42 -1.47 -6.91 -0.10
C ILE A 42 -1.63 -5.47 0.40
N THR A 43 -2.65 -4.76 -0.07
CA THR A 43 -3.00 -3.42 0.40
C THR A 43 -4.43 -3.36 0.91
N TYR A 44 -4.67 -2.47 1.87
CA TYR A 44 -6.01 -2.13 2.37
C TYR A 44 -6.20 -0.62 2.19
N GLU A 45 -7.20 -0.21 1.41
CA GLU A 45 -7.35 1.17 0.90
C GLU A 45 -8.80 1.66 0.98
N ASP A 46 -9.02 2.97 1.07
CA ASP A 46 -10.35 3.59 1.18
C ASP A 46 -10.44 4.91 0.41
N PRO A 47 -10.87 4.91 -0.87
CA PRO A 47 -11.02 3.75 -1.77
C PRO A 47 -9.68 3.35 -2.41
N VAL A 48 -9.69 2.29 -3.22
CA VAL A 48 -8.56 2.00 -4.13
C VAL A 48 -8.52 3.06 -5.22
N GLU A 49 -7.44 3.85 -5.30
CA GLU A 49 -7.32 4.96 -6.27
C GLU A 49 -7.11 4.45 -7.72
N ASN A 50 -6.21 3.46 -7.89
CA ASN A 50 -5.95 2.84 -9.18
C ASN A 50 -5.55 1.37 -9.01
N LYS A 51 -6.03 0.50 -9.89
CA LYS A 51 -5.70 -0.93 -9.84
C LYS A 51 -4.29 -1.18 -10.38
N MET A 52 -3.45 -1.76 -9.53
CA MET A 52 -2.10 -2.20 -9.85
C MET A 52 -2.12 -3.69 -10.17
N ARG A 53 -1.56 -4.06 -11.32
CA ARG A 53 -1.47 -5.47 -11.73
C ARG A 53 -0.46 -6.21 -10.85
N GLY A 54 -0.82 -7.41 -10.38
CA GLY A 54 0.05 -8.26 -9.57
C GLY A 54 -0.09 -8.04 -8.06
N LEU A 55 -0.89 -7.06 -7.63
CA LEU A 55 -1.17 -6.79 -6.23
C LEU A 55 -2.57 -7.26 -5.84
N ASN A 56 -2.72 -7.70 -4.59
CA ASN A 56 -4.03 -7.92 -3.98
C ASN A 56 -4.46 -6.63 -3.26
N GLN A 57 -5.29 -5.82 -3.91
CA GLN A 57 -5.79 -4.57 -3.33
C GLN A 57 -7.22 -4.75 -2.79
N ALA A 58 -7.37 -4.62 -1.47
CA ALA A 58 -8.64 -4.71 -0.79
C ALA A 58 -9.18 -3.31 -0.46
N GLN A 59 -10.40 -3.02 -0.90
CA GLN A 59 -11.09 -1.81 -0.50
C GLN A 59 -11.79 -2.02 0.85
N ILE A 60 -11.65 -1.04 1.74
CA ILE A 60 -12.37 -1.00 3.00
C ILE A 60 -13.89 -0.96 2.74
N ARG A 61 -14.63 -1.74 3.53
CA ARG A 61 -16.09 -1.86 3.48
C ARG A 61 -16.64 -1.83 4.90
N ALA A 62 -16.64 -0.62 5.48
CA ALA A 62 -17.05 -0.40 6.86
C ALA A 62 -18.51 -0.80 7.13
N ASP A 63 -19.36 -0.78 6.10
CA ASP A 63 -20.77 -1.19 6.13
C ASP A 63 -20.97 -2.66 6.51
N ILE A 64 -20.02 -3.53 6.13
CA ILE A 64 -20.02 -4.96 6.46
C ILE A 64 -18.99 -5.32 7.55
N GLY A 65 -18.46 -4.31 8.25
CA GLY A 65 -17.47 -4.49 9.31
C GLY A 65 -16.04 -4.78 8.82
N PHE A 66 -15.76 -4.66 7.51
CA PHE A 66 -14.42 -4.80 6.97
C PHE A 66 -13.68 -3.46 7.00
N THR A 67 -12.97 -3.22 8.11
CA THR A 67 -12.20 -2.00 8.43
C THR A 67 -10.69 -2.18 8.22
N PHE A 68 -9.90 -1.10 8.29
CA PHE A 68 -8.43 -1.19 8.28
C PHE A 68 -7.89 -2.13 9.36
N ALA A 69 -8.42 -2.04 10.58
CA ALA A 69 -7.97 -2.86 11.70
C ALA A 69 -8.30 -4.34 11.53
N SER A 70 -9.47 -4.67 10.95
CA SER A 70 -9.84 -6.06 10.67
C SER A 70 -9.12 -6.62 9.45
N GLY A 71 -8.80 -5.79 8.45
CA GLY A 71 -8.04 -6.20 7.27
C GLY A 71 -6.58 -6.49 7.59
N LEU A 72 -5.96 -5.70 8.47
CA LEU A 72 -4.55 -5.88 8.83
C LEU A 72 -4.28 -7.07 9.77
N ARG A 73 -5.32 -7.63 10.40
CA ARG A 73 -5.20 -8.80 11.29
C ARG A 73 -5.04 -10.10 10.51
#